data_AF-A0A0F8ZSN8-F1
#
_entry.id   AF-A0A0F8ZSN8-F1
#
_cell.length_a   1.000
_cell.length_b   1.000
_cell.length_c   1.000
_cell.angle_alpha   90.00
_cell.angle_beta   90.00
_cell.angle_gamma   90.00
#
_symmetry.space_group_name_H-M   'P 1'
#
loop_
_entity.id
_entity.type
_entity.pdbx_description
1 polymer ?
#
loop_
_entity_poly.entity_id
_entity_poly.type
_entity_poly.pdbx_seq_one_letter_code
_entity_poly.pdbx_strand_id
1 'polypeptide(L)'
;MSDRIRSVVPKVRQEFLRQQALQVASLEGEVAEVGVYKGGTAKILARAMPERMVHLFDTFEGMPETSEFDVPKRREGHKPGDFADTSLEVVNEYLQGYNVHFWPGVFPDSARLLPDTQFVLVHVDVDIYESTKAACEFFWPRLVVGGIMVFDDYNAPRCPGTNKA
;
A
#
# COMPACT_ATOMS: atom_id res chain seq x y z
N MET A 1 -27.04 -7.68 0.25
CA MET A 1 -25.76 -7.17 0.75
C MET A 1 -24.98 -6.69 -0.46
N SER A 2 -24.95 -5.37 -0.69
CA SER A 2 -24.31 -4.76 -1.87
C SER A 2 -22.86 -5.22 -1.99
N ASP A 3 -22.42 -5.62 -3.19
CA ASP A 3 -21.01 -5.78 -3.54
C ASP A 3 -20.32 -4.41 -3.30
N ARG A 4 -19.80 -4.21 -2.09
CA ARG A 4 -19.00 -3.02 -1.79
C ARG A 4 -17.65 -3.24 -2.42
N ILE A 5 -17.27 -2.38 -3.38
CA ILE A 5 -15.93 -2.35 -3.97
C ILE A 5 -14.91 -2.29 -2.83
N ARG A 6 -14.02 -3.29 -2.75
CA ARG A 6 -12.97 -3.42 -1.71
C ARG A 6 -11.58 -2.97 -2.18
N SER A 7 -11.43 -2.73 -3.47
CA SER A 7 -10.22 -2.16 -4.08
C SER A 7 -10.62 -1.48 -5.39
N VAL A 8 -9.99 -0.34 -5.67
CA VAL A 8 -10.10 0.39 -6.95
C VAL A 8 -9.06 -0.08 -7.97
N VAL A 9 -8.09 -0.90 -7.54
CA VAL A 9 -7.08 -1.51 -8.40
C VAL A 9 -7.77 -2.50 -9.35
N PRO A 10 -7.58 -2.40 -10.68
CA PRO A 10 -8.13 -3.33 -11.64
C PRO A 10 -7.71 -4.78 -11.38
N LYS A 11 -8.60 -5.74 -11.67
CA LYS A 11 -8.35 -7.19 -11.45
C LYS A 11 -7.04 -7.71 -12.06
N VAL A 12 -6.62 -7.14 -13.20
CA VAL A 12 -5.34 -7.51 -13.84
C VAL A 12 -4.13 -7.08 -13.01
N ARG A 13 -4.16 -5.89 -12.41
CA ARG A 13 -3.10 -5.40 -11.51
C ARG A 13 -3.12 -6.15 -10.17
N GLN A 14 -4.31 -6.50 -9.67
CA GLN A 14 -4.46 -7.39 -8.52
C GLN A 14 -3.80 -8.77 -8.74
N GLU A 15 -4.00 -9.37 -9.92
CA GLU A 15 -3.35 -10.63 -10.26
C GLU A 15 -1.84 -10.46 -10.44
N PHE A 16 -1.40 -9.35 -11.04
CA PHE A 16 0.03 -9.03 -11.12
C PHE A 16 0.67 -8.95 -9.73
N LEU A 17 0.06 -8.22 -8.79
CA LEU A 17 0.51 -8.13 -7.40
C LEU A 17 0.61 -9.52 -6.75
N ARG A 18 -0.42 -10.36 -6.95
CA ARG A 18 -0.41 -11.75 -6.46
C ARG A 18 0.77 -12.55 -7.04
N GLN A 19 1.10 -12.37 -8.31
CA GLN A 19 2.23 -13.06 -8.93
C GLN A 19 3.57 -12.57 -8.36
N GLN A 20 3.73 -11.28 -8.07
CA GLN A 20 4.94 -10.75 -7.43
C GLN A 20 5.13 -11.36 -6.03
N ALA A 21 4.05 -11.48 -5.25
CA ALA A 21 4.05 -12.18 -3.96
C ALA A 21 4.54 -13.63 -4.07
N LEU A 22 4.04 -14.38 -5.07
CA LEU A 22 4.44 -15.76 -5.26
C LEU A 22 5.88 -15.92 -5.75
N GLN A 23 6.40 -14.97 -6.53
CA GLN A 23 7.78 -15.01 -7.03
C GLN A 23 8.82 -14.91 -5.92
N VAL A 24 8.50 -14.20 -4.85
CA VAL A 24 9.42 -13.99 -3.71
C VAL A 24 9.12 -14.89 -2.51
N ALA A 25 8.17 -15.83 -2.65
CA ALA A 25 7.69 -16.64 -1.53
C ALA A 25 8.76 -17.52 -0.88
N SER A 26 9.88 -17.81 -1.57
CA SER A 26 11.02 -18.57 -1.05
C SER A 26 12.04 -17.75 -0.26
N LEU A 27 12.03 -16.42 -0.36
CA LEU A 27 12.94 -15.52 0.35
C LEU A 27 12.44 -15.25 1.76
N GLU A 28 13.30 -14.97 2.74
CA GLU A 28 12.85 -14.60 4.10
C GLU A 28 12.46 -13.11 4.18
N GLY A 29 11.56 -12.75 5.10
CA GLY A 29 11.09 -11.37 5.31
C GLY A 29 9.56 -11.22 5.38
N GLU A 30 9.09 -10.07 5.84
CA GLU A 30 7.67 -9.76 5.97
C GLU A 30 7.14 -9.00 4.75
N VAL A 31 5.82 -8.77 4.71
CA VAL A 31 5.14 -8.13 3.60
C VAL A 31 4.60 -6.78 4.07
N ALA A 32 4.67 -5.76 3.22
CA ALA A 32 4.06 -4.47 3.51
C ALA A 32 3.14 -4.00 2.40
N GLU A 33 2.09 -3.27 2.79
CA GLU A 33 1.29 -2.43 1.91
C GLU A 33 1.17 -1.04 2.52
N VAL A 34 1.45 -0.01 1.72
CA VAL A 34 1.28 1.39 2.07
C VAL A 34 0.19 1.96 1.19
N GLY A 35 -0.91 2.40 1.82
CA GLY A 35 -2.18 2.67 1.15
C GLY A 35 -2.98 1.38 0.97
N VAL A 36 -3.89 1.14 1.91
CA VAL A 36 -4.67 -0.10 2.09
C VAL A 36 -6.13 0.12 1.65
N TYR A 37 -6.65 1.32 1.86
CA TYR A 37 -8.02 1.71 1.60
C TYR A 37 -9.03 0.72 2.25
N LYS A 38 -9.78 -0.03 1.42
CA LYS A 38 -10.78 -1.00 1.88
C LYS A 38 -10.24 -2.43 2.04
N GLY A 39 -8.92 -2.62 1.92
CA GLY A 39 -8.20 -3.86 2.19
C GLY A 39 -8.27 -4.93 1.10
N GLY A 40 -8.73 -4.61 -0.11
CA GLY A 40 -8.87 -5.61 -1.18
C GLY A 40 -7.54 -6.20 -1.64
N THR A 41 -6.51 -5.36 -1.83
CA THR A 41 -5.13 -5.75 -2.18
C THR A 41 -4.41 -6.38 -0.98
N ALA A 42 -4.58 -5.84 0.24
CA ALA A 42 -4.14 -6.49 1.47
C ALA A 42 -4.59 -7.95 1.57
N LYS A 43 -5.87 -8.22 1.26
CA LYS A 43 -6.41 -9.58 1.28
C LYS A 43 -5.77 -10.48 0.23
N ILE A 44 -5.40 -9.94 -0.93
CA ILE A 44 -4.70 -10.70 -1.96
C ILE A 44 -3.30 -11.10 -1.46
N LEU A 45 -2.56 -10.15 -0.88
CA LEU A 45 -1.24 -10.41 -0.30
C LEU A 45 -1.30 -11.44 0.81
N ALA A 46 -2.21 -11.27 1.77
CA ALA A 46 -2.37 -12.19 2.90
C ALA A 46 -2.82 -13.60 2.47
N ARG A 47 -3.56 -13.72 1.35
CA ARG A 47 -3.89 -15.03 0.78
C ARG A 47 -2.73 -15.67 0.02
N ALA A 48 -1.90 -14.87 -0.64
CA ALA A 48 -0.75 -15.35 -1.39
C ALA A 48 0.39 -15.81 -0.45
N MET A 49 0.51 -15.18 0.71
CA MET A 49 1.57 -15.45 1.69
C MET A 49 0.98 -15.63 3.11
N PRO A 50 0.17 -16.68 3.36
CA PRO A 50 -0.60 -16.83 4.60
C PRO A 50 0.27 -17.00 5.86
N GLU A 51 1.49 -17.52 5.71
CA GLU A 51 2.43 -17.74 6.82
C GLU A 51 3.20 -16.48 7.22
N ARG A 52 3.07 -15.37 6.48
CA ARG A 52 3.81 -14.12 6.72
C ARG A 52 2.90 -13.06 7.29
N MET A 53 3.47 -12.21 8.15
CA MET A 53 2.80 -10.98 8.56
C MET A 53 2.71 -10.02 7.37
N VAL A 54 1.52 -9.48 7.12
CA VAL A 54 1.31 -8.36 6.21
C VAL A 54 1.09 -7.09 7.02
N HIS A 55 2.05 -6.17 6.97
CA HIS A 55 1.98 -4.87 7.61
C HIS A 55 1.22 -3.88 6.72
N LEU A 56 0.15 -3.32 7.26
CA LEU A 56 -0.82 -2.48 6.55
C LEU A 56 -0.73 -1.06 7.08
N PHE A 57 -0.13 -0.15 6.30
CA PHE A 57 0.04 1.26 6.65
C PHE A 57 -1.00 2.10 5.91
N ASP A 58 -1.88 2.78 6.65
CA ASP A 58 -2.91 3.64 6.09
C ASP A 58 -3.37 4.65 7.14
N THR A 59 -3.89 5.80 6.72
CA THR A 59 -4.51 6.76 7.63
C THR A 59 -5.86 6.24 8.14
N PHE A 60 -6.57 5.45 7.33
CA PHE A 60 -7.98 5.07 7.46
C PHE A 60 -8.93 6.27 7.55
N GLU A 61 -8.43 7.46 7.21
CA GLU A 61 -9.12 8.76 7.27
C GLU A 61 -9.02 9.51 5.92
N GLY A 62 -8.47 8.85 4.89
CA GLY A 62 -8.25 9.40 3.56
C GLY A 62 -6.86 10.01 3.37
N MET A 63 -6.63 10.55 2.18
CA MET A 63 -5.32 11.04 1.77
C MET A 63 -4.85 12.25 2.59
N PRO A 64 -3.55 12.33 2.92
CA PRO A 64 -2.97 13.48 3.61
C PRO A 64 -2.81 14.67 2.64
N GLU A 65 -2.15 15.73 3.12
CA GLU A 65 -1.83 16.91 2.31
C GLU A 65 -0.97 16.58 1.08
N THR A 66 -1.30 17.21 -0.04
CA THR A 66 -0.62 17.02 -1.33
C THR A 66 0.44 18.11 -1.56
N SER A 67 1.42 17.83 -2.41
CA SER A 67 2.48 18.77 -2.78
C SER A 67 2.27 19.39 -4.17
N GLU A 68 3.12 20.34 -4.54
CA GLU A 68 3.16 20.90 -5.91
C GLU A 68 3.50 19.84 -6.98
N PHE A 69 4.11 18.71 -6.59
CA PHE A 69 4.47 17.63 -7.51
C PHE A 69 3.28 16.73 -7.87
N ASP A 70 2.16 16.86 -7.15
CA ASP A 70 0.96 16.04 -7.32
C ASP A 70 -0.05 16.69 -8.28
N VAL A 71 0.26 17.87 -8.81
CA VAL A 71 -0.62 18.63 -9.72
C VAL A 71 -0.47 18.14 -11.17
N PRO A 72 -1.47 17.44 -11.76
CA PRO A 72 -1.36 16.93 -13.11
C PRO A 72 -1.56 18.02 -14.17
N LYS A 73 -0.88 17.91 -15.31
CA LYS A 73 -0.97 18.91 -16.40
C LYS A 73 -2.31 18.97 -17.12
N ARG A 74 -3.09 17.88 -17.11
CA ARG A 74 -4.30 17.70 -17.96
C ARG A 74 -5.50 17.08 -17.23
N ARG A 75 -5.41 16.84 -15.93
CA ARG A 75 -6.44 16.18 -15.11
C ARG A 75 -6.45 16.76 -13.71
N GLU A 76 -7.55 16.56 -12.99
CA GLU A 76 -7.58 16.81 -11.55
C GLU A 76 -6.76 15.75 -10.82
N GLY A 77 -5.81 16.22 -10.01
CA GLY A 77 -5.03 15.39 -9.10
C GLY A 77 -5.87 14.95 -7.90
N HIS A 78 -5.25 14.18 -7.03
CA HIS A 78 -5.81 13.82 -5.75
C HIS A 78 -5.86 15.02 -4.80
N LYS A 79 -6.76 14.96 -3.81
CA LYS A 79 -6.95 16.01 -2.82
C LYS A 79 -6.97 15.43 -1.41
N PRO A 80 -6.65 16.22 -0.38
CA PRO A 80 -6.78 15.78 1.01
C PRO A 80 -8.20 15.25 1.29
N GLY A 81 -8.28 14.11 1.97
CA GLY A 81 -9.54 13.43 2.26
C GLY A 81 -10.11 12.55 1.14
N ASP A 82 -9.48 12.48 -0.04
CA ASP A 82 -9.81 11.43 -1.01
C ASP A 82 -9.65 10.04 -0.35
N PHE A 83 -10.53 9.11 -0.70
CA PHE A 83 -10.57 7.74 -0.13
C PHE A 83 -10.85 7.65 1.39
N ALA A 84 -11.41 8.70 2.01
CA ALA A 84 -11.84 8.68 3.42
C ALA A 84 -13.10 7.81 3.70
N ASP A 85 -13.66 7.13 2.70
CA ASP A 85 -14.88 6.33 2.84
C ASP A 85 -14.62 4.88 3.35
N THR A 86 -13.78 4.77 4.38
CA THR A 86 -13.44 3.53 5.09
C THR A 86 -13.06 3.84 6.55
N SER A 87 -12.81 2.82 7.36
CA SER A 87 -12.24 2.98 8.70
C SER A 87 -11.41 1.76 9.08
N LEU A 88 -10.53 1.90 10.08
CA LEU A 88 -9.73 0.78 10.58
C LEU A 88 -10.62 -0.40 11.01
N GLU A 89 -11.73 -0.13 11.69
CA GLU A 89 -12.65 -1.17 12.18
C GLU A 89 -13.24 -1.98 11.03
N VAL A 90 -13.70 -1.29 9.97
CA VAL A 90 -14.32 -1.93 8.80
C VAL A 90 -13.31 -2.79 8.03
N VAL A 91 -12.06 -2.32 7.91
CA VAL A 91 -11.00 -3.07 7.21
C VAL A 91 -10.52 -4.24 8.06
N ASN A 92 -10.36 -4.04 9.38
CA ASN A 92 -10.02 -5.09 10.32
C ASN A 92 -11.07 -6.20 10.32
N GLU A 93 -12.37 -5.88 10.34
CA GLU A 93 -13.45 -6.86 10.20
C GLU A 93 -13.34 -7.64 8.87
N TYR A 94 -13.05 -6.95 7.76
CA TYR A 94 -12.93 -7.57 6.44
C TYR A 94 -11.73 -8.52 6.30
N LEU A 95 -10.66 -8.24 7.04
CA LEU A 95 -9.41 -9.01 7.08
C LEU A 95 -9.32 -9.96 8.28
N GLN A 96 -10.40 -10.17 9.04
CA GLN A 96 -10.43 -11.16 10.11
C GLN A 96 -10.00 -12.54 9.62
N GLY A 97 -9.11 -13.18 10.39
CA GLY A 97 -8.57 -14.50 10.10
C GLY A 97 -7.36 -14.51 9.16
N TYR A 98 -6.91 -13.36 8.66
CA TYR A 98 -5.65 -13.22 7.93
C TYR A 98 -4.52 -12.74 8.86
N ASN A 99 -3.28 -13.12 8.53
CA ASN A 99 -2.09 -12.71 9.28
C ASN A 99 -1.67 -11.28 8.90
N VAL A 100 -2.38 -10.29 9.44
CA VAL A 100 -2.18 -8.87 9.13
C VAL A 100 -1.97 -8.05 10.40
N HIS A 101 -1.21 -6.96 10.28
CA HIS A 101 -1.02 -5.98 11.35
C HIS A 101 -1.22 -4.56 10.81
N PHE A 102 -2.00 -3.76 11.51
CA PHE A 102 -2.37 -2.41 11.07
C PHE A 102 -1.51 -1.35 11.75
N TRP A 103 -1.05 -0.38 10.96
CA TRP A 103 -0.29 0.80 11.39
C TRP A 103 -1.08 2.05 11.00
N PRO A 104 -2.09 2.45 11.80
CA PRO A 104 -2.91 3.61 11.49
C PRO A 104 -2.11 4.90 11.60
N GLY A 105 -2.28 5.79 10.63
CA GLY A 105 -1.69 7.11 10.58
C GLY A 105 -0.91 7.40 9.30
N VAL A 106 -0.48 8.65 9.15
CA VAL A 106 0.28 9.09 7.96
C VAL A 106 1.64 8.40 7.93
N PHE A 107 1.97 7.78 6.81
CA PHE A 107 3.30 7.20 6.57
C PHE A 107 4.31 8.32 6.26
N PRO A 108 5.55 8.29 6.81
CA PRO A 108 6.21 7.19 7.54
C PRO A 108 6.01 7.21 9.07
N ASP A 109 5.28 8.19 9.61
CA ASP A 109 5.14 8.35 11.06
C ASP A 109 4.42 7.16 11.73
N SER A 110 3.46 6.54 11.04
CA SER A 110 2.80 5.31 11.50
C SER A 110 3.75 4.11 11.64
N ALA A 111 4.90 4.12 10.99
CA ALA A 111 5.90 3.06 11.05
C ALA A 111 6.94 3.22 12.17
N ARG A 112 6.86 4.28 12.99
CA ARG A 112 7.88 4.57 14.03
C ARG A 112 8.04 3.47 15.08
N LEU A 113 6.98 2.71 15.34
CA LEU A 113 6.97 1.61 16.31
C LEU A 113 7.15 0.24 15.65
N LEU A 114 7.36 0.20 14.33
CA LEU A 114 7.71 -1.04 13.64
C LEU A 114 9.04 -1.56 14.21
N PRO A 115 9.13 -2.85 14.57
CA PRO A 115 10.40 -3.49 14.89
C PRO A 115 11.42 -3.39 13.75
N ASP A 116 12.65 -3.83 14.00
CA ASP A 116 13.63 -4.02 12.94
C ASP A 116 13.20 -5.18 12.03
N THR A 117 12.38 -4.86 11.02
CA THR A 117 11.77 -5.80 10.08
C THR A 117 12.43 -5.67 8.71
N GLN A 118 12.78 -6.82 8.15
CA GLN A 118 13.17 -6.95 6.74
C GLN A 118 11.96 -7.33 5.89
N PHE A 119 11.83 -6.75 4.71
CA PHE A 119 10.70 -6.94 3.82
C PHE A 119 11.09 -7.73 2.58
N VAL A 120 10.23 -8.66 2.20
CA VAL A 120 10.36 -9.44 0.97
C VAL A 120 9.54 -8.87 -0.17
N LEU A 121 8.41 -8.24 0.16
CA LEU A 121 7.51 -7.59 -0.78
C LEU A 121 6.93 -6.33 -0.16
N VAL A 122 6.94 -5.23 -0.90
CA VAL A 122 6.28 -3.97 -0.51
C VAL A 122 5.38 -3.52 -1.64
N HIS A 123 4.10 -3.35 -1.36
CA HIS A 123 3.13 -2.71 -2.25
C HIS A 123 2.98 -1.22 -1.87
N VAL A 124 3.23 -0.32 -2.81
CA VAL A 124 3.15 1.13 -2.62
C VAL A 124 2.02 1.66 -3.50
N ASP A 125 0.93 2.10 -2.87
CA ASP A 125 -0.33 2.53 -3.50
C ASP A 125 -0.85 3.78 -2.77
N VAL A 126 -0.10 4.88 -2.93
CA VAL A 126 -0.30 6.11 -2.14
C VAL A 126 -0.53 7.35 -2.99
N ASP A 127 -0.51 7.24 -4.32
CA ASP A 127 -0.80 8.29 -5.32
C ASP A 127 0.09 9.57 -5.31
N ILE A 128 0.69 9.94 -4.18
CA ILE A 128 1.31 11.26 -3.96
C ILE A 128 2.81 11.16 -3.70
N TYR A 129 3.51 12.24 -4.07
CA TYR A 129 4.95 12.35 -4.02
C TYR A 129 5.52 12.10 -2.62
N GLU A 130 5.04 12.80 -1.59
CA GLU A 130 5.64 12.73 -0.25
C GLU A 130 5.52 11.33 0.34
N SER A 131 4.36 10.68 0.22
CA SER A 131 4.16 9.31 0.70
C SER A 131 4.93 8.28 -0.13
N THR A 132 5.00 8.45 -1.46
CA THR A 132 5.80 7.55 -2.32
C THR A 132 7.28 7.65 -1.98
N LYS A 133 7.80 8.88 -1.85
CA LYS A 133 9.19 9.14 -1.50
C LYS A 133 9.53 8.58 -0.12
N ALA A 134 8.67 8.82 0.87
CA ALA A 134 8.84 8.25 2.20
C ALA A 134 8.87 6.71 2.18
N ALA A 135 8.01 6.08 1.37
CA ALA A 135 8.03 4.62 1.19
C ALA A 135 9.35 4.15 0.58
N CYS A 136 9.86 4.82 -0.46
CA CYS A 136 11.18 4.53 -1.02
C CYS A 136 12.28 4.63 0.04
N GLU A 137 12.36 5.73 0.77
CA GLU A 137 13.40 5.97 1.79
C GLU A 137 13.32 4.97 2.96
N PHE A 138 12.11 4.58 3.37
CA PHE A 138 11.90 3.66 4.48
C PHE A 138 12.15 2.20 4.09
N PHE A 139 11.57 1.75 2.98
CA PHE A 139 11.56 0.33 2.62
C PHE A 139 12.79 -0.11 1.84
N TRP A 140 13.38 0.75 1.00
CA TRP A 140 14.55 0.37 0.21
C TRP A 140 15.71 -0.22 1.04
N PRO A 141 16.16 0.40 2.15
CA PRO A 141 17.22 -0.18 2.98
C PRO A 141 16.79 -1.41 3.78
N ARG A 142 15.49 -1.70 3.85
CA ARG A 142 14.90 -2.85 4.57
C ARG A 142 14.44 -3.97 3.64
N LEU A 143 14.59 -3.79 2.33
CA LEU A 143 14.23 -4.78 1.35
C LEU A 143 15.34 -5.83 1.25
N VAL A 144 14.98 -7.11 1.38
CA VAL A 144 15.95 -8.18 1.22
C VAL A 144 16.46 -8.24 -0.22
N VAL A 145 17.66 -8.78 -0.40
CA VAL A 145 18.20 -9.04 -1.74
C VAL A 145 17.25 -9.98 -2.50
N GLY A 146 16.80 -9.54 -3.67
CA GLY A 146 15.81 -10.25 -4.49
C GLY A 146 14.35 -9.99 -4.10
N GLY A 147 14.10 -9.20 -3.04
CA GLY A 147 12.77 -8.70 -2.71
C GLY A 147 12.25 -7.72 -3.77
N ILE A 148 10.94 -7.47 -3.73
CA ILE A 148 10.24 -6.67 -4.75
C ILE A 148 9.50 -5.51 -4.10
N MET A 149 9.61 -4.32 -4.71
CA MET A 149 8.69 -3.21 -4.47
C MET A 149 7.79 -3.03 -5.69
N VAL A 150 6.48 -2.99 -5.47
CA VAL A 150 5.46 -2.79 -6.50
C VAL A 150 4.83 -1.41 -6.29
N PHE A 151 4.84 -0.57 -7.32
CA PHE A 151 4.23 0.75 -7.31
C PHE A 151 2.95 0.73 -8.16
N ASP A 152 1.77 0.92 -7.56
CA ASP A 152 0.50 0.82 -8.31
C ASP A 152 0.32 1.98 -9.30
N ASP A 153 0.80 3.17 -8.91
CA ASP A 153 0.51 4.43 -9.61
C ASP A 153 1.62 4.91 -10.56
N TYR A 154 2.63 4.08 -10.82
CA TYR A 154 3.69 4.46 -11.74
C TYR A 154 3.14 4.69 -13.15
N ASN A 155 3.43 5.87 -13.72
CA ASN A 155 2.86 6.41 -14.95
C ASN A 155 1.34 6.62 -14.93
N ALA A 156 0.69 6.64 -13.77
CA ALA A 156 -0.72 7.00 -13.67
C ALA A 156 -0.90 8.51 -13.97
N PRO A 157 -1.77 8.90 -14.93
CA PRO A 157 -1.93 10.31 -15.31
C PRO A 157 -2.43 11.25 -14.20
N ARG A 158 -3.00 10.71 -13.12
CA ARG A 158 -3.47 11.47 -11.95
C ARG A 158 -2.45 11.55 -10.83
N CYS A 159 -1.37 10.77 -10.91
CA CYS A 159 -0.38 10.58 -9.84
C CYS A 159 1.02 10.96 -10.34
N PRO A 160 1.23 12.18 -10.85
CA PRO A 160 2.52 12.58 -11.40
C PRO A 160 3.64 12.62 -10.35
N GLY A 161 3.28 12.79 -9.07
CA GLY A 161 4.21 12.77 -7.95
C GLY A 161 4.89 11.42 -7.77
N THR A 162 4.15 10.31 -7.94
CA THR A 162 4.69 8.95 -7.82
C THR A 162 5.88 8.70 -8.74
N ASN A 163 5.87 9.23 -9.96
CA ASN A 163 6.97 9.08 -10.91
C ASN A 163 8.22 9.90 -10.55
N LYS A 164 8.04 10.96 -9.78
CA LYS A 164 9.09 11.92 -9.45
C LYS A 164 9.82 11.55 -8.16
N ALA A 165 9.11 10.91 -7.24
CA ALA A 165 9.65 10.35 -6.01
C ALA A 165 10.72 9.29 -6.29
#